data_AF-A0A8J7M415-F1
#
_entry.id   AF-A0A8J7M415-F1
#
_cell.length_a   1.000
_cell.length_b   1.000
_cell.length_c   1.000
_cell.angle_alpha   90.00
_cell.angle_beta   90.00
_cell.angle_gamma   90.00
#
_symmetry.space_group_name_H-M   'P 1'
#
loop_
_entity.id
_entity.type
_entity.pdbx_description
1 polymer ?
#
loop_
_entity_poly.entity_id
_entity_poly.type
_entity_poly.pdbx_seq_one_letter_code
_entity_poly.pdbx_strand_id
1 'polypeptide(L)'
;MILQRGGHRERGRAAFSRPLRVALAAAAIGALSFFATFAAAAAHRALAAASPEPAELIVVLGGEFGNNPCRVDTDYRMIRGLEISARMPDATVVVSETVAPFPDLVRANTAVLAHLNGLPQPDKLLVEPRAVSTFENVRFTVDLLGERPEGRVILVTDPVHMLRARALWRYFVGDWPDYALARARGKPISRARLTYHLREAAAWWLNLGKVAAWEALALAGVDNATRGGMIR
;
A
#
# COMPACT_ATOMS: atom_id res chain seq x y z
N MET A 1 47.21 61.04 3.99
CA MET A 1 46.03 61.45 3.22
C MET A 1 46.23 60.88 1.81
N ILE A 2 45.57 59.84 1.28
CA ILE A 2 44.21 59.29 1.43
C ILE A 2 44.26 57.75 1.31
N LEU A 3 43.26 57.12 1.93
CA LEU A 3 43.01 55.69 2.10
C LEU A 3 42.90 54.85 0.81
N GLN A 4 43.26 53.57 0.97
CA GLN A 4 42.76 52.41 0.21
C GLN A 4 41.26 52.48 -0.06
N ARG A 5 40.82 51.98 -1.22
CA ARG A 5 39.56 51.20 -1.31
C ARG A 5 39.69 50.12 -2.38
N GLY A 6 40.02 48.90 -1.91
CA GLY A 6 39.85 47.68 -2.69
C GLY A 6 38.37 47.42 -2.94
N GLY A 7 37.99 47.37 -4.22
CA GLY A 7 36.67 46.96 -4.65
C GLY A 7 36.55 45.44 -4.60
N HIS A 8 36.24 44.87 -3.43
CA HIS A 8 35.65 43.54 -3.38
C HIS A 8 34.23 43.62 -3.92
N ARG A 9 34.06 43.29 -5.21
CA ARG A 9 32.75 42.93 -5.77
C ARG A 9 32.34 41.61 -5.14
N GLU A 10 31.60 41.66 -4.04
CA GLU A 10 30.85 40.51 -3.57
C GLU A 10 29.93 40.05 -4.71
N ARG A 11 30.22 38.87 -5.25
CA ARG A 11 29.32 38.16 -6.15
C ARG A 11 28.06 37.85 -5.34
N GLY A 12 27.04 38.69 -5.49
CA GLY A 12 25.73 38.48 -4.87
C GLY A 12 25.22 37.09 -5.24
N ARG A 13 25.29 36.15 -4.29
CA ARG A 13 24.53 34.90 -4.40
C ARG A 13 23.07 35.32 -4.47
N ALA A 14 22.41 35.04 -5.59
CA ALA A 14 20.99 35.32 -5.75
C ALA A 14 20.23 34.65 -4.60
N ALA A 15 19.84 35.44 -3.60
CA ALA A 15 19.09 34.94 -2.47
C ALA A 15 17.65 34.74 -2.93
N PHE A 16 17.28 33.48 -3.18
CA PHE A 16 15.91 33.15 -3.53
C PHE A 16 14.94 33.64 -2.45
N SER A 17 13.78 34.16 -2.87
CA SER A 17 12.71 34.55 -1.95
C SER A 17 12.31 33.36 -1.07
N ARG A 18 11.84 33.62 0.17
CA ARG A 18 11.30 32.56 1.05
C ARG A 18 10.29 31.63 0.35
N PRO A 19 9.26 32.13 -0.38
CA PRO A 19 8.31 31.25 -1.06
C PRO A 19 8.97 30.40 -2.15
N LEU A 20 9.92 30.94 -2.91
CA LEU A 20 10.64 30.17 -3.93
C LEU A 20 11.51 29.07 -3.31
N ARG A 21 12.16 29.34 -2.17
CA ARG A 21 12.91 28.30 -1.43
C ARG A 21 12.01 27.18 -0.93
N VAL A 22 10.82 27.51 -0.41
CA VAL A 22 9.83 26.51 0.01
C VAL A 22 9.34 25.69 -1.19
N ALA A 23 9.03 26.34 -2.32
CA ALA A 23 8.60 25.65 -3.54
C ALA A 23 9.69 24.70 -4.08
N LEU A 24 10.95 25.15 -4.13
CA LEU A 24 12.09 24.32 -4.55
C LEU A 24 12.33 23.15 -3.60
N ALA A 25 12.22 23.37 -2.29
CA ALA A 25 12.34 22.29 -1.29
C ALA A 25 11.21 21.25 -1.45
N ALA A 26 9.96 21.70 -1.61
CA ALA A 26 8.83 20.81 -1.86
C ALA A 26 8.99 20.01 -3.16
N ALA A 27 9.47 20.65 -4.24
CA ALA A 27 9.76 19.99 -5.51
C ALA A 27 10.88 18.95 -5.37
N ALA A 28 11.95 19.27 -4.64
CA ALA A 28 13.06 18.34 -4.38
C ALA A 28 12.61 17.14 -3.54
N ILE A 29 11.80 17.36 -2.50
CA ILE A 29 11.21 16.29 -1.67
C ILE A 29 10.29 15.40 -2.52
N GLY A 30 9.45 16.00 -3.36
CA GLY A 30 8.58 15.26 -4.30
C GLY A 30 9.38 14.41 -5.29
N ALA A 31 10.43 14.98 -5.90
CA ALA A 31 11.31 14.28 -6.81
C ALA A 31 12.04 13.12 -6.11
N LEU A 32 12.59 13.35 -4.91
CA LEU A 32 13.26 12.31 -4.12
C LEU A 32 12.29 11.17 -3.77
N SER A 33 11.06 11.50 -3.35
CA SER A 33 10.01 10.50 -3.05
C SER A 33 9.67 9.66 -4.28
N PHE A 34 9.59 10.29 -5.45
CA PHE A 34 9.35 9.62 -6.72
C PHE A 34 10.49 8.67 -7.09
N PHE A 35 11.74 9.14 -7.06
CA PHE A 35 12.90 8.31 -7.39
C PHE A 35 13.11 7.18 -6.39
N ALA A 36 12.90 7.42 -5.10
CA ALA A 36 12.94 6.38 -4.07
C ALA A 36 11.89 5.30 -4.32
N THR A 37 10.64 5.71 -4.62
CA THR A 37 9.56 4.78 -4.96
C THR A 37 9.88 3.98 -6.23
N PHE A 38 10.41 4.63 -7.26
CA PHE A 38 10.77 3.99 -8.52
C PHE A 38 11.91 2.97 -8.34
N ALA A 39 12.98 3.37 -7.66
CA ALA A 39 14.14 2.52 -7.39
C ALA A 39 13.76 1.32 -6.52
N ALA A 40 12.96 1.54 -5.48
CA ALA A 40 12.53 0.48 -4.60
C ALA A 40 11.51 -0.46 -5.29
N ALA A 41 10.63 0.04 -6.18
CA ALA A 41 9.80 -0.81 -7.02
C ALA A 41 10.65 -1.68 -7.98
N ALA A 42 11.76 -1.16 -8.50
CA ALA A 42 12.71 -1.94 -9.29
C ALA A 42 13.40 -3.02 -8.45
N ALA A 43 13.87 -2.69 -7.24
CA ALA A 43 14.48 -3.64 -6.32
C ALA A 43 13.52 -4.75 -5.86
N HIS A 44 12.26 -4.42 -5.56
CA HIS A 44 11.26 -5.40 -5.16
C HIS A 44 10.84 -6.35 -6.28
N ARG A 45 11.00 -5.96 -7.56
CA ARG A 45 10.83 -6.91 -8.67
C ARG A 45 11.89 -8.02 -8.64
N ALA A 46 13.08 -7.75 -8.10
CA ALA A 46 14.15 -8.72 -7.95
C ALA A 46 14.04 -9.55 -6.66
N LEU A 47 13.38 -9.03 -5.63
CA LEU A 47 13.25 -9.67 -4.31
C LEU A 47 11.93 -10.42 -4.08
N ALA A 48 10.93 -10.28 -4.97
CA ALA A 48 9.71 -11.07 -4.86
C ALA A 48 10.05 -12.56 -5.05
N ALA A 49 9.88 -13.34 -3.99
CA ALA A 49 10.21 -14.76 -3.99
C ALA A 49 9.51 -15.49 -5.15
N ALA A 50 10.28 -16.30 -5.88
CA ALA A 50 9.76 -17.10 -6.99
C ALA A 50 8.67 -18.10 -6.53
N SER A 51 8.80 -18.58 -5.29
CA SER A 51 7.79 -19.35 -4.55
C SER A 51 7.79 -18.89 -3.09
N PRO A 52 6.67 -18.42 -2.54
CA PRO A 52 6.60 -18.15 -1.12
C PRO A 52 6.65 -19.47 -0.33
N GLU A 53 7.33 -19.44 0.80
CA GLU A 53 7.31 -20.52 1.80
C GLU A 53 5.90 -20.76 2.35
N PRO A 54 5.59 -21.94 2.91
CA PRO A 54 4.30 -22.21 3.57
C PRO A 54 3.94 -21.12 4.58
N ALA A 55 2.65 -20.75 4.57
CA ALA A 55 2.09 -19.71 5.44
C ALA A 55 0.68 -20.09 5.85
N GLU A 56 0.30 -19.67 7.06
CA GLU A 56 -1.00 -19.92 7.67
C GLU A 56 -2.03 -18.88 7.22
N LEU A 57 -1.55 -17.71 6.76
CA LEU A 57 -2.38 -16.62 6.29
C LEU A 57 -1.88 -16.04 4.96
N ILE A 58 -2.79 -15.90 4.00
CA ILE A 58 -2.55 -15.21 2.73
C ILE A 58 -3.45 -13.98 2.68
N VAL A 59 -2.87 -12.78 2.68
CA VAL A 59 -3.59 -11.52 2.60
C VAL A 59 -3.46 -10.93 1.22
N VAL A 60 -4.58 -10.83 0.49
CA VAL A 60 -4.66 -10.21 -0.83
C VAL A 60 -5.14 -8.77 -0.68
N LEU A 61 -4.25 -7.80 -0.93
CA LEU A 61 -4.59 -6.38 -0.92
C LEU A 61 -5.04 -5.93 -2.31
N GLY A 62 -6.36 -5.82 -2.49
CA GLY A 62 -7.02 -5.34 -3.69
C GLY A 62 -6.87 -3.84 -3.91
N GLY A 63 -7.61 -3.32 -4.90
CA GLY A 63 -7.71 -1.90 -5.20
C GLY A 63 -9.15 -1.50 -5.42
N GLU A 64 -9.42 -0.20 -5.36
CA GLU A 64 -10.74 0.35 -5.67
C GLU A 64 -11.03 0.18 -7.18
N PHE A 65 -12.16 -0.45 -7.49
CA PHE A 65 -12.59 -0.74 -8.86
C PHE A 65 -13.29 0.45 -9.55
N GLY A 66 -13.51 1.55 -8.82
CA GLY A 66 -14.50 2.56 -9.20
C GLY A 66 -15.87 1.91 -9.41
N ASN A 67 -16.69 2.45 -10.32
CA ASN A 67 -18.02 1.92 -10.62
C ASN A 67 -18.04 0.67 -11.54
N ASN A 68 -16.89 0.02 -11.77
CA ASN A 68 -16.84 -1.15 -12.66
C ASN A 68 -16.62 -2.43 -11.83
N PRO A 69 -17.68 -3.20 -11.53
CA PRO A 69 -17.57 -4.42 -10.74
C PRO A 69 -16.80 -5.56 -11.42
N CYS A 70 -16.39 -5.40 -12.68
CA CYS A 70 -15.74 -6.43 -13.50
C CYS A 70 -14.33 -6.03 -13.96
N ARG A 71 -13.50 -5.37 -13.13
CA ARG A 71 -12.12 -5.03 -13.56
C ARG A 71 -11.12 -6.17 -13.33
N VAL A 72 -10.50 -6.55 -14.44
CA VAL A 72 -9.44 -7.57 -14.57
C VAL A 72 -8.12 -7.21 -13.86
N ASP A 73 -7.93 -5.98 -13.37
CA ASP A 73 -6.65 -5.58 -12.77
C ASP A 73 -6.49 -5.94 -11.29
N THR A 74 -7.58 -5.96 -10.52
CA THR A 74 -7.60 -6.58 -9.19
C THR A 74 -7.55 -8.11 -9.30
N ASP A 75 -8.02 -8.66 -10.44
CA ASP A 75 -7.92 -10.09 -10.72
C ASP A 75 -6.48 -10.59 -10.66
N TYR A 76 -5.45 -9.82 -11.07
CA TYR A 76 -4.08 -10.34 -11.00
C TYR A 76 -3.58 -10.61 -9.59
N ARG A 77 -4.04 -9.83 -8.60
CA ARG A 77 -3.67 -10.03 -7.19
C ARG A 77 -4.49 -11.15 -6.59
N MET A 78 -5.79 -11.18 -6.89
CA MET A 78 -6.69 -12.25 -6.48
C MET A 78 -6.22 -13.59 -7.05
N ILE A 79 -6.05 -13.70 -8.38
CA ILE A 79 -5.49 -14.86 -9.08
C ILE A 79 -4.17 -15.27 -8.43
N ARG A 80 -3.26 -14.33 -8.15
CA ARG A 80 -1.99 -14.67 -7.50
C ARG A 80 -2.18 -15.22 -6.08
N GLY A 81 -3.11 -14.65 -5.31
CA GLY A 81 -3.47 -15.16 -3.99
C GLY A 81 -4.01 -16.59 -4.07
N LEU A 82 -4.91 -16.85 -5.00
CA LEU A 82 -5.50 -18.17 -5.26
C LEU A 82 -4.45 -19.20 -5.76
N GLU A 83 -3.53 -18.78 -6.64
CA GLU A 83 -2.40 -19.61 -7.10
C GLU A 83 -1.45 -20.00 -5.96
N ILE A 84 -1.33 -19.16 -4.93
CA ILE A 84 -0.52 -19.43 -3.74
C ILE A 84 -1.31 -20.33 -2.79
N SER A 85 -2.59 -20.03 -2.54
CA SER A 85 -3.44 -20.82 -1.64
C SER A 85 -3.66 -22.24 -2.13
N ALA A 86 -3.69 -22.47 -3.46
CA ALA A 86 -3.77 -23.82 -4.02
C ALA A 86 -2.58 -24.72 -3.62
N ARG A 87 -1.46 -24.15 -3.18
CA ARG A 87 -0.28 -24.86 -2.66
C ARG A 87 -0.25 -24.93 -1.13
N MET A 88 -1.19 -24.28 -0.46
CA MET A 88 -1.27 -24.12 0.99
C MET A 88 -2.74 -24.30 1.41
N PRO A 89 -3.30 -25.53 1.29
CA PRO A 89 -4.74 -25.78 1.44
C PRO A 89 -5.28 -25.45 2.84
N ASP A 90 -4.43 -25.45 3.85
CA ASP A 90 -4.81 -25.14 5.24
C ASP A 90 -4.78 -23.63 5.54
N ALA A 91 -4.19 -22.82 4.66
CA ALA A 91 -4.04 -21.38 4.85
C ALA A 91 -5.38 -20.66 4.75
N THR A 92 -5.62 -19.73 5.67
CA THR A 92 -6.73 -18.79 5.54
C THR A 92 -6.36 -17.72 4.51
N VAL A 93 -7.29 -17.40 3.61
CA VAL A 93 -7.16 -16.34 2.63
C VAL A 93 -8.03 -15.17 3.06
N VAL A 94 -7.41 -14.00 3.28
CA VAL A 94 -8.11 -12.73 3.48
C VAL A 94 -8.01 -11.91 2.21
N VAL A 95 -9.14 -11.46 1.68
CA VAL A 95 -9.19 -10.54 0.54
C VAL A 95 -9.76 -9.21 1.01
N SER A 96 -8.96 -8.14 0.92
CA SER A 96 -9.42 -6.78 1.18
C SER A 96 -9.50 -5.99 -0.11
N GLU A 97 -10.71 -5.72 -0.57
CA GLU A 97 -11.00 -5.09 -1.85
C GLU A 97 -12.35 -4.37 -1.82
N THR A 98 -12.60 -3.42 -2.73
CA THR A 98 -13.91 -2.74 -2.76
C THR A 98 -14.34 -2.28 -4.14
N VAL A 99 -15.62 -2.51 -4.45
CA VAL A 99 -16.34 -1.88 -5.55
C VAL A 99 -17.38 -0.98 -4.90
N ALA A 100 -17.00 0.19 -4.40
CA ALA A 100 -17.97 1.10 -3.79
C ALA A 100 -19.03 1.53 -4.83
N PRO A 101 -20.34 1.59 -4.48
CA PRO A 101 -20.96 1.34 -3.17
C PRO A 101 -21.51 -0.10 -2.96
N PHE A 102 -20.95 -1.12 -3.60
CA PHE A 102 -21.48 -2.49 -3.66
C PHE A 102 -20.63 -3.54 -2.89
N PRO A 103 -20.59 -3.49 -1.54
CA PRO A 103 -19.80 -4.44 -0.75
C PRO A 103 -20.28 -5.90 -0.86
N ASP A 104 -21.58 -6.14 -1.07
CA ASP A 104 -22.12 -7.50 -1.22
C ASP A 104 -21.72 -8.13 -2.56
N LEU A 105 -21.63 -7.30 -3.60
CA LEU A 105 -21.15 -7.74 -4.92
C LEU A 105 -19.68 -8.15 -4.87
N VAL A 106 -18.86 -7.43 -4.09
CA VAL A 106 -17.48 -7.82 -3.82
C VAL A 106 -17.45 -9.21 -3.20
N ARG A 107 -18.13 -9.42 -2.08
CA ARG A 107 -18.15 -10.72 -1.39
C ARG A 107 -18.58 -11.86 -2.30
N ALA A 108 -19.64 -11.65 -3.09
CA ALA A 108 -20.14 -12.64 -4.03
C ALA A 108 -19.10 -12.97 -5.12
N ASN A 109 -18.49 -11.95 -5.74
CA ASN A 109 -17.49 -12.13 -6.78
C ASN A 109 -16.23 -12.84 -6.25
N THR A 110 -15.73 -12.43 -5.08
CA THR A 110 -14.57 -13.06 -4.44
C THR A 110 -14.84 -14.54 -4.16
N ALA A 111 -16.03 -14.88 -3.64
CA ALA A 111 -16.42 -16.25 -3.35
C ALA A 111 -16.52 -17.11 -4.62
N VAL A 112 -17.13 -16.57 -5.69
CA VAL A 112 -17.22 -17.27 -6.99
C VAL A 112 -15.83 -17.51 -7.57
N LEU A 113 -14.96 -16.50 -7.57
CA LEU A 113 -13.59 -16.64 -8.06
C LEU A 113 -12.79 -17.66 -7.23
N ALA A 114 -12.89 -17.61 -5.91
CA ALA A 114 -12.23 -18.58 -5.05
C ALA A 114 -12.70 -20.01 -5.34
N HIS A 115 -14.02 -20.21 -5.46
CA HIS A 115 -14.61 -21.51 -5.81
C HIS A 115 -14.11 -22.03 -7.17
N LEU A 116 -14.14 -21.19 -8.22
CA LEU A 116 -13.68 -21.54 -9.56
C LEU A 116 -12.18 -21.86 -9.62
N ASN A 117 -11.38 -21.32 -8.71
CA ASN A 117 -9.94 -21.59 -8.62
C ASN A 117 -9.60 -22.65 -7.57
N GLY A 118 -10.60 -23.40 -7.10
CA GLY A 118 -10.38 -24.60 -6.28
C GLY A 118 -10.08 -24.34 -4.81
N LEU A 119 -10.47 -23.18 -4.26
CA LEU A 119 -10.49 -22.97 -2.81
C LEU A 119 -11.66 -23.80 -2.23
N PRO A 120 -11.39 -24.91 -1.53
CA PRO A 120 -12.41 -25.92 -1.27
C PRO A 120 -13.29 -25.61 -0.06
N GLN A 121 -12.84 -24.71 0.81
CA GLN A 121 -13.37 -24.46 2.15
C GLN A 121 -13.82 -22.99 2.26
N PRO A 122 -15.13 -22.69 2.24
CA PRO A 122 -15.64 -21.32 2.38
C PRO A 122 -15.22 -20.64 3.69
N ASP A 123 -15.01 -21.42 4.75
CA ASP A 123 -14.53 -20.97 6.06
C ASP A 123 -13.06 -20.51 6.05
N LYS A 124 -12.30 -20.88 5.03
CA LYS A 124 -10.92 -20.41 4.80
C LYS A 124 -10.86 -19.10 4.02
N LEU A 125 -12.00 -18.54 3.57
CA LEU A 125 -12.04 -17.26 2.85
C LEU A 125 -12.71 -16.18 3.70
N LEU A 126 -11.93 -15.16 4.05
CA LEU A 126 -12.42 -13.95 4.69
C LEU A 126 -12.40 -12.80 3.70
N VAL A 127 -13.48 -12.02 3.64
CA VAL A 127 -13.59 -10.87 2.72
C VAL A 127 -13.81 -9.59 3.52
N GLU A 128 -12.98 -8.59 3.25
CA GLU A 128 -13.08 -7.22 3.72
C GLU A 128 -13.48 -6.33 2.53
N PRO A 129 -14.74 -5.88 2.42
CA PRO A 129 -15.26 -5.29 1.19
C PRO A 129 -15.23 -3.74 1.16
N ARG A 130 -14.60 -3.06 2.13
CA ARG A 130 -14.80 -1.62 2.36
C ARG A 130 -13.61 -0.75 1.96
N ALA A 131 -12.41 -1.29 1.95
CA ALA A 131 -11.20 -0.49 1.80
C ALA A 131 -11.04 0.12 0.40
N VAL A 132 -10.95 1.46 0.32
CA VAL A 132 -10.66 2.23 -0.90
C VAL A 132 -9.19 2.66 -0.98
N SER A 133 -8.41 2.44 0.07
CA SER A 133 -6.99 2.81 0.13
C SER A 133 -6.11 1.72 0.73
N THR A 134 -4.80 1.78 0.50
CA THR A 134 -3.87 0.80 1.10
C THR A 134 -3.81 0.90 2.62
N PHE A 135 -4.01 2.10 3.19
CA PHE A 135 -4.16 2.29 4.64
C PHE A 135 -5.33 1.48 5.17
N GLU A 136 -6.50 1.64 4.55
CA GLU A 136 -7.71 0.91 4.93
C GLU A 136 -7.58 -0.59 4.65
N ASN A 137 -6.97 -1.00 3.53
CA ASN A 137 -6.80 -2.43 3.22
C ASN A 137 -6.07 -3.13 4.38
N VAL A 138 -4.95 -2.55 4.82
CA VAL A 138 -4.14 -3.12 5.91
C VAL A 138 -4.89 -3.01 7.23
N ARG A 139 -5.40 -1.83 7.58
CA ARG A 139 -6.07 -1.60 8.85
C ARG A 139 -7.30 -2.48 9.03
N PHE A 140 -8.20 -2.51 8.05
CA PHE A 140 -9.39 -3.34 8.12
C PHE A 140 -9.06 -4.83 8.08
N THR A 141 -7.99 -5.24 7.41
CA THR A 141 -7.50 -6.62 7.50
C THR A 141 -7.07 -6.95 8.93
N VAL A 142 -6.26 -6.10 9.56
CA VAL A 142 -5.81 -6.30 10.95
C VAL A 142 -7.01 -6.29 11.92
N ASP A 143 -7.94 -5.35 11.74
CA ASP A 143 -9.19 -5.28 12.53
C ASP A 143 -10.05 -6.55 12.34
N LEU A 144 -10.10 -7.11 11.12
CA LEU A 144 -10.86 -8.32 10.79
C LEU A 144 -10.23 -9.58 11.40
N LEU A 145 -8.89 -9.65 11.46
CA LEU A 145 -8.17 -10.75 12.09
C LEU A 145 -8.36 -10.74 13.62
N GLY A 146 -8.56 -9.56 14.22
CA GLY A 146 -8.85 -9.36 15.63
C GLY A 146 -7.63 -9.63 16.51
N GLU A 147 -7.29 -10.90 16.70
CA GLU A 147 -6.06 -11.34 17.36
C GLU A 147 -4.93 -11.54 16.34
N ARG A 148 -3.69 -11.62 16.82
CA ARG A 148 -2.56 -11.94 15.94
C ARG A 148 -2.70 -13.40 15.51
N PRO A 149 -2.95 -13.72 14.22
CA PRO A 149 -2.93 -15.11 13.80
C PRO A 149 -1.54 -15.67 14.00
N GLU A 150 -1.51 -16.91 14.48
CA GLU A 150 -0.28 -17.65 14.66
C GLU A 150 0.33 -17.94 13.29
N GLY A 151 1.64 -17.72 13.16
CA GLY A 151 2.39 -18.09 11.97
C GLY A 151 2.71 -16.96 10.99
N ARG A 152 3.14 -17.40 9.81
CA ARG A 152 3.64 -16.59 8.70
C ARG A 152 2.49 -16.04 7.87
N VAL A 153 2.66 -14.79 7.44
CA VAL A 153 1.72 -14.11 6.53
C VAL A 153 2.33 -13.91 5.16
N ILE A 154 1.58 -14.21 4.09
CA ILE A 154 1.94 -13.79 2.73
C ILE A 154 1.08 -12.60 2.34
N LEU A 155 1.71 -11.45 2.15
CA LEU A 155 1.05 -10.24 1.67
C LEU A 155 1.14 -10.16 0.14
N VAL A 156 0.02 -10.38 -0.54
CA VAL A 156 -0.11 -10.35 -2.00
C VAL A 156 -0.55 -8.95 -2.45
N THR A 157 0.26 -8.30 -3.29
CA THR A 157 -0.13 -7.03 -3.92
C THR A 157 0.64 -6.76 -5.21
N ASP A 158 0.35 -5.63 -5.86
CA ASP A 158 1.06 -5.19 -7.05
C ASP A 158 2.43 -4.59 -6.73
N PRO A 159 3.44 -4.75 -7.63
CA PRO A 159 4.81 -4.28 -7.42
C PRO A 159 4.94 -2.82 -6.99
N VAL A 160 4.08 -1.97 -7.54
CA VAL A 160 4.13 -0.53 -7.30
C VAL A 160 3.68 -0.20 -5.87
N HIS A 161 2.79 -0.99 -5.28
CA HIS A 161 2.22 -0.75 -3.95
C HIS A 161 2.89 -1.56 -2.83
N MET A 162 3.72 -2.55 -3.18
CA MET A 162 4.37 -3.46 -2.21
C MET A 162 5.09 -2.71 -1.08
N LEU A 163 5.78 -1.61 -1.39
CA LEU A 163 6.53 -0.85 -0.38
C LEU A 163 5.63 -0.19 0.65
N ARG A 164 4.58 0.53 0.21
CA ARG A 164 3.66 1.17 1.14
C ARG A 164 2.83 0.14 1.90
N ALA A 165 2.44 -0.93 1.23
CA ALA A 165 1.74 -2.05 1.86
C ALA A 165 2.61 -2.66 2.98
N ARG A 166 3.90 -2.89 2.70
CA ARG A 166 4.86 -3.36 3.70
C ARG A 166 5.00 -2.39 4.88
N ALA A 167 5.15 -1.09 4.60
CA ALA A 167 5.33 -0.09 5.66
C ALA A 167 4.10 0.01 6.56
N LEU A 168 2.90 0.07 5.96
CA LEU A 168 1.63 0.10 6.70
C LEU A 168 1.39 -1.20 7.45
N TRP A 169 1.68 -2.36 6.83
CA TRP A 169 1.59 -3.66 7.50
C TRP A 169 2.41 -3.64 8.77
N ARG A 170 3.71 -3.35 8.67
CA ARG A 170 4.61 -3.25 9.84
C ARG A 170 4.11 -2.27 10.90
N TYR A 171 3.57 -1.13 10.48
CA TYR A 171 3.04 -0.13 11.40
C TYR A 171 1.85 -0.67 12.20
N PHE A 172 0.88 -1.32 11.56
CA PHE A 172 -0.30 -1.85 12.24
C PHE A 172 -0.04 -3.15 13.00
N VAL A 173 0.84 -4.03 12.50
CA VAL A 173 1.13 -5.32 13.15
C VAL A 173 2.23 -5.25 14.21
N GLY A 174 3.03 -4.18 14.23
CA GLY A 174 4.17 -4.02 15.14
C GLY A 174 5.23 -5.10 14.95
N ASP A 175 5.63 -5.74 16.05
CA ASP A 175 6.70 -6.76 16.11
C ASP A 175 6.29 -8.16 15.62
N TRP A 176 5.22 -8.28 14.82
CA TRP A 176 4.83 -9.57 14.25
C TRP A 176 5.90 -10.02 13.23
N PRO A 177 6.73 -11.06 13.53
CA PRO A 177 8.04 -11.15 12.89
C PRO A 177 8.05 -11.90 11.55
N ASP A 178 6.99 -12.59 11.14
CA ASP A 178 7.05 -13.48 9.99
C ASP A 178 6.02 -13.14 8.91
N TYR A 179 6.46 -12.35 7.92
CA TYR A 179 5.67 -12.16 6.70
C TYR A 179 6.55 -12.06 5.46
N ALA A 180 6.02 -12.57 4.35
CA ALA A 180 6.61 -12.48 3.02
C ALA A 180 5.76 -11.59 2.10
N LEU A 181 6.38 -10.95 1.12
CA LEU A 181 5.65 -10.24 0.08
C LEU A 181 5.56 -11.10 -1.17
N ALA A 182 4.34 -11.32 -1.65
CA ALA A 182 4.07 -11.99 -2.91
C ALA A 182 3.63 -10.97 -3.97
N ARG A 183 4.27 -11.04 -5.14
CA ARG A 183 4.03 -10.14 -6.25
C ARG A 183 2.95 -10.70 -7.19
N ALA A 184 1.94 -9.91 -7.48
CA ALA A 184 1.00 -10.18 -8.58
C ALA A 184 1.62 -9.93 -9.97
N ARG A 185 1.06 -10.56 -11.00
CA ARG A 185 1.36 -10.24 -12.42
C ARG A 185 0.82 -8.84 -12.74
N GLY A 186 1.59 -7.81 -12.36
CA GLY A 186 1.19 -6.42 -12.59
C GLY A 186 0.99 -6.08 -14.07
N LYS A 187 0.33 -4.94 -14.33
CA LYS A 187 -0.07 -4.49 -15.68
C LYS A 187 1.08 -4.48 -16.71
N PRO A 188 0.80 -4.79 -17.99
CA PRO A 188 1.77 -4.63 -19.08
C PRO A 188 2.25 -3.18 -19.21
N ILE A 189 3.49 -3.03 -19.69
CA ILE A 189 4.24 -1.76 -19.68
C ILE A 189 3.61 -0.77 -20.68
N SER A 190 3.14 0.39 -20.20
CA SER A 190 2.66 1.50 -21.03
C SER A 190 2.95 2.86 -20.36
N ARG A 191 2.57 3.99 -21.01
CA ARG A 191 2.60 5.36 -20.42
C ARG A 191 1.95 5.45 -19.03
N ALA A 192 1.11 4.48 -18.67
CA ALA A 192 0.56 4.31 -17.33
C ALA A 192 1.64 4.14 -16.24
N ARG A 193 2.85 3.68 -16.54
CA ARG A 193 3.91 3.47 -15.52
C ARG A 193 4.29 4.78 -14.81
N LEU A 194 4.43 5.88 -15.55
CA LEU A 194 4.80 7.17 -14.96
C LEU A 194 3.68 7.70 -14.06
N THR A 195 2.44 7.67 -14.53
CA THR A 195 1.29 8.13 -13.73
C THR A 195 1.09 7.24 -12.49
N TYR A 196 1.33 5.94 -12.58
CA TYR A 196 1.32 5.05 -11.42
C TYR A 196 2.40 5.40 -10.39
N HIS A 197 3.64 5.62 -10.82
CA HIS A 197 4.72 5.99 -9.89
C HIS A 197 4.52 7.39 -9.29
N LEU A 198 3.96 8.34 -10.03
CA LEU A 198 3.60 9.66 -9.50
C LEU A 198 2.47 9.56 -8.47
N ARG A 199 1.41 8.81 -8.77
CA ARG A 199 0.33 8.54 -7.81
C ARG A 199 0.85 7.81 -6.57
N GLU A 200 1.79 6.88 -6.74
CA GLU A 200 2.42 6.16 -5.63
C GLU A 200 3.24 7.11 -4.75
N ALA A 201 4.06 7.97 -5.34
CA ALA A 201 4.85 8.97 -4.62
C ALA A 201 3.94 9.94 -3.83
N ALA A 202 2.84 10.40 -4.43
CA ALA A 202 1.85 11.23 -3.74
C ALA A 202 1.15 10.45 -2.61
N ALA A 203 0.82 9.19 -2.84
CA ALA A 203 0.15 8.35 -1.85
C ALA A 203 1.01 8.14 -0.59
N TRP A 204 2.33 8.12 -0.67
CA TRP A 204 3.18 8.08 0.53
C TRP A 204 2.91 9.23 1.49
N TRP A 205 2.80 10.45 0.96
CA TRP A 205 2.49 11.64 1.76
C TRP A 205 1.09 11.59 2.35
N LEU A 206 0.10 11.14 1.57
CA LEU A 206 -1.26 10.93 2.06
C LEU A 206 -1.31 9.89 3.19
N ASN A 207 -0.64 8.75 3.04
CA ASN A 207 -0.59 7.71 4.06
C ASN A 207 0.17 8.16 5.31
N LEU A 208 1.27 8.91 5.16
CA LEU A 208 1.97 9.51 6.29
C LEU A 208 1.07 10.48 7.06
N GLY A 209 0.31 11.32 6.35
CA GLY A 209 -0.68 12.20 6.96
C GLY A 209 -1.78 11.43 7.71
N LYS A 210 -2.28 10.33 7.13
CA LYS A 210 -3.26 9.45 7.79
C LYS A 210 -2.71 8.81 9.06
N VAL A 211 -1.47 8.29 9.03
CA VAL A 211 -0.79 7.75 10.22
C VAL A 211 -0.61 8.83 11.28
N ALA A 212 -0.15 10.02 10.90
CA ALA A 212 0.04 11.12 11.85
C ALA A 212 -1.29 11.56 12.50
N ALA A 213 -2.36 11.67 11.71
CA ALA A 213 -3.69 11.96 12.22
C ALA A 213 -4.21 10.83 13.13
N TRP A 214 -3.95 9.57 12.75
CA TRP A 214 -4.34 8.40 13.53
C TRP A 214 -3.69 8.41 14.92
N GLU A 215 -2.39 8.66 14.99
CA GLU A 215 -1.65 8.80 16.25
C GLU A 215 -2.11 10.01 17.07
N ALA A 216 -2.32 11.16 16.44
CA ALA A 216 -2.81 12.35 17.12
C ALA A 216 -4.16 12.13 17.80
N LEU A 217 -5.07 11.43 17.13
CA LEU A 217 -6.36 11.04 17.73
C LEU A 217 -6.19 10.01 18.86
N ALA A 218 -5.21 9.10 18.76
CA ALA A 218 -4.88 8.18 19.86
C ALA A 218 -4.44 8.94 21.10
N LEU A 219 -3.52 9.90 20.93
CA LEU A 219 -3.01 10.74 22.00
C LEU A 219 -4.12 11.62 22.62
N ALA A 220 -5.13 11.97 21.83
CA ALA A 220 -6.33 12.68 22.30
C ALA A 220 -7.37 11.75 22.98
N GLY A 221 -7.07 10.45 23.14
CA GLY A 221 -7.94 9.49 23.82
C GLY A 221 -9.10 8.95 22.97
N VAL A 222 -9.05 9.12 21.64
CA VAL A 222 -10.08 8.62 20.73
C VAL A 222 -9.83 7.14 20.43
N ASP A 223 -10.84 6.29 20.64
CA ASP A 223 -10.74 4.85 20.44
C ASP A 223 -10.57 4.45 18.95
N ASN A 224 -10.09 3.24 18.69
CA ASN A 224 -9.78 2.75 17.34
C ASN A 224 -10.99 2.76 16.40
N ALA A 225 -12.18 2.42 16.91
CA ALA A 225 -13.39 2.34 16.09
C ALA A 225 -13.80 3.73 15.63
N THR A 226 -13.80 4.70 16.55
CA THR A 226 -14.09 6.11 16.26
C THR A 226 -13.05 6.70 15.30
N ARG A 227 -11.75 6.45 15.53
CA ARG A 227 -10.67 6.87 14.61
C ARG A 227 -10.87 6.30 13.21
N GLY A 228 -11.26 5.04 13.11
CA GLY A 228 -11.52 4.36 11.83
C GLY A 228 -12.70 4.95 11.05
N GLY A 229 -13.64 5.60 11.72
CA GLY A 229 -14.71 6.37 11.08
C GLY A 229 -14.24 7.74 10.56
N MET A 230 -13.29 8.37 11.27
CA MET A 230 -12.77 9.71 10.96
C MET A 230 -11.70 9.71 9.86
N ILE A 231 -10.87 8.66 9.80
CA ILE A 231 -9.74 8.56 8.87
C ILE A 231 -10.01 7.44 7.87
N ARG A 232 -10.36 7.85 6.63
CA ARG A 232 -10.56 6.98 5.46
C ARG A 232 -9.47 7.17 4.43
#